data_AF-A0A7C0XN63-F1
#
_entry.id   AF-A0A7C0XN63-F1
#
_cell.length_a   1.000
_cell.length_b   1.000
_cell.length_c   1.000
_cell.angle_alpha   90.00
_cell.angle_beta   90.00
_cell.angle_gamma   90.00
#
_symmetry.space_group_name_H-M   'P 1'
#
loop_
_entity.id
_entity.type
_entity.pdbx_description
1 polymer ?
#
loop_
_entity_poly.entity_id
_entity_poly.type
_entity_poly.pdbx_seq_one_letter_code
_entity_poly.pdbx_strand_id
1 'polypeptide(L)' 'GKMFVRRDGTVFYFCSSKCERNMIKLGRKRRKVKWAASAGVGAGAGGGAK' A
#
# COMPACT_ATOMS: atom_id res chain seq x y z
N GLY A 1 6.45 -12.20 2.30
CA GLY A 1 6.16 -10.79 2.66
C GLY A 1 7.45 -9.99 2.63
N LYS A 2 7.36 -8.66 2.49
CA LYS A 2 8.51 -7.77 2.41
C LYS A 2 8.22 -6.44 3.11
N MET A 3 9.18 -5.93 3.86
CA MET A 3 9.15 -4.60 4.43
C MET A 3 9.91 -3.64 3.50
N PHE A 4 9.28 -2.53 3.12
CA PHE A 4 9.89 -1.49 2.28
C PHE A 4 9.90 -0.19 3.06
N VAL A 5 11.09 0.31 3.37
CA VAL A 5 11.30 1.55 4.10
C VAL A 5 11.68 2.63 3.11
N ARG A 6 10.91 3.74 3.09
CA ARG A 6 11.24 4.90 2.27
C ARG A 6 12.33 5.75 2.94
N ARG A 7 12.95 6.64 2.18
CA ARG A 7 13.97 7.59 2.69
C ARG A 7 13.42 8.54 3.77
N ASP A 8 12.11 8.81 3.75
CA ASP A 8 11.38 9.56 4.77
C ASP A 8 11.05 8.76 6.03
N GLY A 9 11.45 7.48 6.12
CA GLY A 9 11.19 6.62 7.28
C GLY A 9 9.84 5.90 7.23
N THR A 10 8.96 6.22 6.27
CA THR A 10 7.68 5.50 6.10
C THR A 10 7.91 4.03 5.77
N VAL A 11 7.33 3.14 6.57
CA VAL A 11 7.42 1.68 6.40
C VAL A 11 6.16 1.13 5.73
N PHE A 12 6.35 0.40 4.64
CA PHE A 12 5.29 -0.33 3.94
C PHE A 12 5.48 -1.83 4.04
N TYR A 13 4.39 -2.53 4.30
CA TYR A 13 4.36 -3.99 4.31
C TYR A 13 3.69 -4.52 3.04
N PHE A 14 4.42 -5.33 2.29
CA PHE A 14 3.94 -5.91 1.04
C PHE A 14 3.82 -7.43 1.15
N CYS A 15 2.73 -7.94 0.57
CA CYS A 15 2.50 -9.35 0.33
C CYS A 15 3.59 -9.97 -0.56
N SER A 16 3.88 -9.31 -1.68
CA SER A 16 4.75 -9.82 -2.74
C SER A 16 5.37 -8.68 -3.55
N SER A 17 6.36 -9.01 -4.37
CA SER A 17 7.00 -8.08 -5.32
C SER A 17 6.02 -7.53 -6.36
N LYS A 18 4.86 -8.18 -6.58
CA LYS A 18 3.77 -7.63 -7.41
C LYS A 18 3.08 -6.46 -6.70
N CYS A 19 2.82 -6.59 -5.40
CA CYS A 19 2.22 -5.55 -4.56
C CYS A 19 3.12 -4.31 -4.50
N GLU A 20 4.42 -4.50 -4.29
CA GLU A 20 5.43 -3.43 -4.25
C GLU A 20 5.52 -2.66 -5.58
N ARG A 21 5.73 -3.37 -6.70
CA ARG A 21 5.87 -2.72 -8.02
C ARG A 21 4.61 -1.96 -8.43
N ASN A 22 3.44 -2.52 -8.15
CA ASN A 22 2.18 -1.88 -8.47
C ASN A 22 1.98 -0.56 -7.70
N MET A 23 2.37 -0.51 -6.42
CA MET A 23 2.21 0.68 -5.58
C MET A 23 3.34 1.69 -5.77
N ILE A 24 4.60 1.25 -5.78
CA ILE A 24 5.78 2.13 -5.76
C ILE A 24 6.25 2.51 -7.17
N LYS A 25 6.34 1.55 -8.11
CA LYS A 25 6.84 1.83 -9.47
C LYS A 25 5.74 2.36 -10.40
N LEU A 26 4.54 1.79 -10.31
CA LEU A 26 3.41 2.13 -11.19
C LEU A 26 2.45 3.17 -10.58
N GLY A 27 2.58 3.50 -9.28
CA GLY A 27 1.71 4.48 -8.61
C GLY A 27 0.23 4.07 -8.51
N ARG A 28 -0.11 2.79 -8.73
CA ARG A 28 -1.50 2.33 -8.72
C ARG A 28 -1.99 2.15 -7.29
N LYS A 29 -3.05 2.87 -6.94
CA LYS A 29 -3.75 2.72 -5.65
C LYS A 29 -4.54 1.40 -5.66
N ARG A 30 -4.35 0.53 -4.65
CA ARG A 30 -5.06 -0.76 -4.52
C ARG A 30 -6.58 -0.63 -4.72
N ARG A 31 -7.19 0.43 -4.18
CA ARG A 31 -8.63 0.71 -4.30
C ARG A 31 -9.12 0.93 -5.73
N LYS A 32 -8.24 1.37 -6.64
CA LYS A 32 -8.57 1.61 -8.06
C LYS A 32 -8.27 0.41 -8.95
N VAL A 33 -7.63 -0.63 -8.41
CA VAL A 33 -7.16 -1.78 -9.17
C VAL A 33 -8.17 -2.91 -9.01
N LYS A 34 -8.92 -3.23 -10.08
CA LYS A 34 -10.03 -4.21 -10.05
C LYS A 34 -9.65 -5.55 -9.41
N TRP A 35 -8.46 -6.09 -9.71
CA TRP A 35 -8.00 -7.38 -9.15
C TRP A 35 -7.58 -7.31 -7.67
N ALA A 36 -7.32 -6.11 -7.15
CA ALA A 36 -6.89 -5.91 -5.77
C ALA A 36 -7.98 -5.23 -4.90
N ALA A 37 -9.11 -4.88 -5.52
CA ALA A 37 -10.25 -4.19 -4.91
C ALA A 37 -11.05 -5.08 -3.93
N SER A 38 -10.70 -6.36 -3.78
CA SER A 38 -11.27 -7.25 -2.78
C SER A 38 -10.67 -7.01 -1.38
N ALA A 39 -10.84 -5.79 -0.87
CA ALA A 39 -10.82 -5.51 0.55
C ALA A 39 -12.13 -4.80 0.84
N GLY A 40 -13.14 -5.58 1.19
CA GLY A 40 -14.40 -5.04 1.71
C GLY A 40 -14.11 -4.09 2.87
N VAL A 41 -14.82 -2.98 2.86
CA VAL A 41 -15.38 -2.26 4.02
C VAL A 41 -14.51 -2.23 5.30
N GLY A 42 -14.06 -1.02 5.65
CA GLY A 42 -13.84 -0.63 7.05
C GLY A 42 -12.39 -0.60 7.53
N ALA A 43 -11.81 0.61 7.56
CA ALA A 43 -10.96 1.07 8.66
C ALA A 43 -10.62 2.55 8.41
N GLY A 44 -11.28 3.43 9.16
CA GLY A 44 -10.72 4.73 9.45
C GLY A 44 -9.37 4.54 10.16
N ALA A 45 -8.34 5.16 9.62
CA ALA A 45 -7.18 5.63 10.36
C ALA A 45 -6.94 7.02 9.73
N GLY A 46 -7.30 8.14 10.37
CA GLY A 46 -7.19 8.33 11.82
C GLY A 46 -5.72 8.13 12.21
N GLY A 47 -4.84 8.89 11.58
CA GLY A 47 -3.40 8.83 11.80
C GLY A 47 -2.79 10.12 11.28
N GLY A 48 -2.89 11.16 12.11
CA GLY A 48 -2.31 12.46 11.83
C GLY A 48 -0.80 12.34 11.63
N ALA A 49 -0.30 13.08 10.65
CA ALA A 49 0.98 13.73 10.76
C ALA A 49 0.67 15.21 10.57
N LYS A 50 1.02 16.01 11.58
CA LYS A 50 1.17 17.45 11.43
C LYS A 50 2.07 17.76 10.24
#